data_AF-A3JYY1-F1
#
_entry.id   AF-A3JYY1-F1
#
_cell.length_a   1.000
_cell.length_b   1.000
_cell.length_c   1.000
_cell.angle_alpha   90.00
_cell.angle_beta   90.00
_cell.angle_gamma   90.00
#
_symmetry.space_group_name_H-M   'P 1'
#
loop_
_entity.id
_entity.type
_entity.pdbx_description
1 polymer ?
#
loop_
_entity_poly.entity_id
_entity_poly.type
_entity_poly.pdbx_seq_one_letter_code
_entity_poly.pdbx_strand_id
1 'polypeptide(L)'
;MIVNFDTHAANERTFLAWVRTAVAIVGFGLAAARLGARPVPPWSSYLLFATGGAVVIIAWLRMRHVRKRIDAQDRLPDDDGPAEAFLLLLVMALFLLLGSFAVHVAP
;
A
#
# COMPACT_ATOMS: atom_id res chain seq x y z
N MET A 1 -26.01 -4.14 17.27
CA MET A 1 -24.61 -4.63 17.30
C MET A 1 -24.25 -5.03 15.89
N ILE A 2 -23.21 -4.45 15.29
CA ILE A 2 -22.78 -4.81 13.93
C ILE A 2 -22.18 -6.22 14.02
N VAL A 3 -22.67 -7.16 13.21
CA VAL A 3 -22.12 -8.52 13.16
C VAL A 3 -20.64 -8.44 12.75
N ASN A 4 -19.76 -9.17 13.45
CA ASN A 4 -18.32 -9.25 13.14
C ASN A 4 -17.56 -7.89 13.13
N PHE A 5 -17.94 -6.93 13.97
CA PHE A 5 -17.28 -5.62 14.05
C PHE A 5 -15.75 -5.71 14.21
N ASP A 6 -15.26 -6.60 15.06
CA ASP A 6 -13.81 -6.76 15.32
C ASP A 6 -13.04 -7.10 14.03
N THR A 7 -13.56 -8.03 13.22
CA THR A 7 -12.94 -8.45 11.96
C THR A 7 -12.92 -7.31 10.94
N HIS A 8 -13.98 -6.53 10.84
CA HIS A 8 -14.01 -5.35 9.97
C HIS A 8 -12.99 -4.29 10.43
N ALA A 9 -12.95 -4.00 11.73
CA ALA A 9 -12.00 -3.05 12.31
C ALA A 9 -10.54 -3.52 12.15
N ALA A 10 -10.28 -4.83 12.21
CA ALA A 10 -8.95 -5.40 11.93
C ALA A 10 -8.51 -5.15 10.48
N ASN A 11 -9.38 -5.40 9.50
CA ASN A 11 -9.08 -5.19 8.09
C ASN A 11 -8.83 -3.70 7.79
N GLU A 12 -9.65 -2.80 8.36
CA GLU A 12 -9.47 -1.35 8.25
C GLU A 12 -8.15 -0.88 8.87
N ARG A 13 -7.74 -1.44 10.01
CA ARG A 13 -6.42 -1.18 10.61
C ARG A 13 -5.27 -1.61 9.70
N THR A 14 -5.36 -2.78 9.07
CA THR A 14 -4.33 -3.23 8.12
C THR A 14 -4.25 -2.28 6.93
N PHE A 15 -5.37 -1.89 6.35
CA PHE A 15 -5.41 -0.89 5.27
C PHE A 15 -4.75 0.44 5.69
N LEU A 16 -5.13 0.99 6.85
CA LEU A 16 -4.56 2.25 7.35
C LEU A 16 -3.05 2.14 7.65
N ALA A 17 -2.57 0.97 8.07
CA ALA A 17 -1.13 0.73 8.22
C ALA A 17 -0.41 0.83 6.87
N TRP A 18 -0.94 0.22 5.81
CA TRP A 18 -0.38 0.34 4.46
C TRP A 18 -0.39 1.78 3.95
N VAL A 19 -1.49 2.51 4.12
CA VAL A 19 -1.58 3.93 3.75
C VAL A 19 -0.53 4.76 4.50
N ARG A 20 -0.39 4.56 5.81
CA ARG A 20 0.62 5.24 6.62
C ARG A 20 2.03 4.99 6.08
N THR A 21 2.37 3.74 5.78
CA THR A 21 3.70 3.39 5.26
C THR A 21 3.99 4.07 3.92
N ALA A 22 3.03 4.04 2.98
CA ALA A 22 3.18 4.68 1.68
C ALA A 22 3.34 6.21 1.81
N VAL A 23 2.50 6.86 2.62
CA VAL A 23 2.56 8.31 2.86
C VAL A 23 3.87 8.71 3.52
N ALA A 24 4.37 7.93 4.49
CA ALA A 24 5.66 8.18 5.12
C ALA A 24 6.80 8.15 4.10
N ILE A 25 6.88 7.09 3.27
CA ILE A 25 7.95 6.94 2.27
C ILE A 25 7.91 8.07 1.24
N VAL A 26 6.73 8.38 0.68
CA VAL A 26 6.58 9.47 -0.30
C VAL A 26 6.90 10.83 0.33
N GLY A 27 6.45 11.07 1.56
CA GLY A 27 6.72 12.30 2.30
C GLY A 27 8.21 12.50 2.58
N PHE A 28 8.91 11.46 3.02
CA PHE A 28 10.36 11.49 3.20
C PHE A 28 11.09 11.69 1.87
N GLY A 29 10.62 11.10 0.76
CA GLY A 29 11.22 11.29 -0.55
C GLY A 29 11.15 12.75 -1.01
N LEU A 30 9.99 13.39 -0.81
CA LEU A 30 9.82 14.81 -1.08
C LEU A 30 10.70 15.69 -0.17
N ALA A 31 10.78 15.37 1.12
CA ALA A 31 11.64 16.10 2.06
C ALA A 31 13.12 16.00 1.65
N ALA A 32 13.59 14.80 1.29
CA ALA A 32 14.95 14.59 0.80
C ALA A 32 15.24 15.39 -0.48
N ALA A 33 14.29 15.42 -1.42
CA ALA A 33 14.42 16.21 -2.65
C ALA A 33 14.50 17.72 -2.40
N ARG A 34 13.86 18.23 -1.34
CA ARG A 34 13.88 19.66 -0.99
C ARG A 34 15.10 20.07 -0.18
N LEU A 35 15.65 19.17 0.63
CA LEU A 35 16.83 19.42 1.44
C LEU A 35 18.14 19.17 0.66
N GLY A 36 18.08 18.38 -0.42
CA GLY A 36 19.22 18.15 -1.30
C GLY A 36 19.62 19.39 -2.09
N ALA A 37 20.92 19.63 -2.23
CA ALA A 37 21.47 20.71 -3.06
C ALA A 37 21.50 20.36 -4.57
N ARG A 38 20.92 19.22 -4.98
CA ARG A 38 20.94 18.72 -6.36
C ARG A 38 19.57 18.84 -7.02
N PRO A 39 19.53 19.21 -8.32
CA PRO A 39 18.29 19.19 -9.07
C PRO A 39 17.81 17.74 -9.23
N VAL A 40 16.65 17.45 -8.65
CA VAL A 40 16.05 16.11 -8.71
C VAL A 40 15.27 15.99 -10.02
N PRO A 41 15.51 14.94 -10.84
CA PRO A 41 14.87 14.85 -12.14
C PRO A 41 13.37 14.54 -11.98
N PRO A 42 12.48 15.19 -12.76
CA PRO A 42 11.03 15.14 -12.52
C PRO A 42 10.43 13.73 -12.69
N TRP A 43 11.01 12.89 -13.54
CA TRP A 43 10.57 11.50 -13.73
C TRP A 43 10.64 10.68 -12.45
N SER A 44 11.66 10.90 -11.61
CA SER A 44 11.84 10.17 -10.36
C SER A 44 10.74 10.53 -9.34
N SER A 45 10.33 11.79 -9.31
CA SER A 45 9.19 12.26 -8.51
C SER A 45 7.89 11.58 -8.97
N TYR A 46 7.64 11.55 -10.28
CA TYR A 46 6.45 10.88 -10.81
C TYR A 46 6.42 9.40 -10.49
N LEU A 47 7.56 8.70 -10.57
CA LEU A 47 7.66 7.30 -10.16
C LEU A 47 7.39 7.10 -8.67
N LEU A 48 7.94 7.96 -7.81
CA LEU A 48 7.70 7.91 -6.36
C LEU A 48 6.19 8.04 -6.05
N PHE A 49 5.52 9.04 -6.64
CA PHE A 49 4.08 9.22 -6.47
C PHE A 49 3.27 8.08 -7.09
N ALA A 50 3.63 7.60 -8.28
CA ALA A 50 2.92 6.52 -8.97
C ALA A 50 3.00 5.21 -8.18
N THR A 51 4.19 4.83 -7.71
CA THR A 51 4.38 3.63 -6.88
C THR A 51 3.71 3.76 -5.52
N GLY A 52 3.77 4.93 -4.88
CA GLY A 52 3.05 5.20 -3.63
C GLY A 52 1.54 5.10 -3.77
N GLY A 53 1.00 5.70 -4.84
CA GLY A 53 -0.41 5.59 -5.20
C GLY A 53 -0.83 4.15 -5.49
N ALA A 54 0.00 3.38 -6.20
CA ALA A 54 -0.26 1.96 -6.46
C ALA A 54 -0.38 1.15 -5.16
N VAL A 55 0.51 1.35 -4.18
CA VAL A 55 0.41 0.69 -2.85
C VAL A 55 -0.94 1.00 -2.19
N VAL A 56 -1.36 2.27 -2.19
CA VAL A 56 -2.65 2.67 -1.59
C VAL A 56 -3.84 2.05 -2.32
N ILE A 57 -3.83 2.05 -3.66
CA ILE A 57 -4.89 1.47 -4.49
C ILE A 57 -4.98 -0.04 -4.27
N ILE A 58 -3.85 -0.75 -4.29
CA ILE A 58 -3.80 -2.20 -4.07
C ILE A 58 -4.27 -2.53 -2.65
N ALA A 59 -3.82 -1.79 -1.63
CA ALA A 59 -4.27 -1.98 -0.26
C ALA A 59 -5.79 -1.79 -0.10
N TRP A 60 -6.35 -0.80 -0.81
CA TRP A 60 -7.79 -0.56 -0.82
C TRP A 60 -8.57 -1.66 -1.55
N LEU A 61 -8.07 -2.15 -2.68
CA LEU A 61 -8.67 -3.28 -3.41
C LEU A 61 -8.69 -4.53 -2.53
N ARG A 62 -7.56 -4.84 -1.87
CA ARG A 62 -7.44 -5.93 -0.90
C ARG A 62 -8.46 -5.77 0.23
N MET A 63 -8.56 -4.58 0.82
CA MET A 63 -9.52 -4.26 1.88
C MET A 63 -10.96 -4.54 1.44
N ARG A 64 -11.35 -4.07 0.24
CA ARG A 64 -12.68 -4.31 -0.32
C ARG A 64 -12.95 -5.79 -0.61
N HIS A 65 -11.96 -6.53 -1.10
CA HIS A 65 -12.09 -7.95 -1.36
C HIS A 65 -12.32 -8.74 -0.06
N VAL A 66 -11.51 -8.49 0.96
CA VAL A 66 -11.64 -9.11 2.28
C VAL A 66 -12.96 -8.73 2.94
N ARG A 67 -13.41 -7.47 2.83
CA ARG A 67 -14.70 -7.04 3.41
C ARG A 67 -15.88 -7.78 2.79
N LYS A 68 -15.88 -8.02 1.47
CA LYS A 68 -16.91 -8.83 0.80
C LYS A 68 -16.94 -10.28 1.31
N ARG A 69 -15.78 -10.88 1.60
CA ARG A 69 -15.71 -12.24 2.17
C ARG A 69 -16.28 -12.30 3.60
N ILE A 70 -16.05 -11.27 4.40
CA ILE A 70 -16.56 -11.17 5.78
C ILE A 70 -18.09 -11.00 5.80
N ASP A 71 -18.64 -10.18 4.89
CA ASP A 71 -20.09 -9.94 4.79
C ASP A 71 -20.85 -11.16 4.24
N ALA A 72 -20.22 -11.96 3.38
CA ALA A 72 -20.85 -13.11 2.72
C ALA A 72 -21.07 -14.33 3.63
N GLN A 73 -20.54 -14.36 4.86
CA GLN A 73 -20.62 -15.52 5.78
C GLN A 73 -20.18 -16.87 5.16
N ASP A 74 -19.43 -16.86 4.07
CA ASP A 74 -19.07 -18.08 3.37
C ASP A 74 -18.02 -18.87 4.16
N ARG A 75 -18.48 -19.96 4.81
CA ARG A 75 -17.67 -21.14 5.13
C ARG A 75 -17.31 -21.90 3.85
N LEU A 76 -16.88 -21.19 2.81
CA LEU A 76 -16.33 -21.83 1.61
C LEU A 76 -14.97 -22.45 2.01
N PRO A 77 -14.57 -23.58 1.39
CA PRO A 77 -13.26 -24.18 1.61
C PRO A 77 -12.16 -23.11 1.46
N ASP A 78 -11.10 -23.17 2.28
CA ASP A 78 -9.93 -22.26 2.31
C ASP A 78 -9.31 -22.08 0.90
N ASP A 79 -9.93 -21.25 0.07
CA ASP A 79 -9.37 -20.76 -1.19
C ASP A 79 -8.75 -19.38 -0.89
N ASP A 80 -7.59 -19.45 -0.23
CA ASP A 80 -6.78 -18.31 0.19
C ASP A 80 -5.99 -17.69 -0.97
N GLY A 81 -5.94 -18.37 -2.12
CA GLY A 81 -5.20 -17.96 -3.32
C GLY A 81 -5.34 -16.47 -3.70
N PRO A 82 -6.56 -15.90 -3.84
CA PRO A 82 -6.70 -14.49 -4.22
C PRO A 82 -6.25 -13.53 -3.10
N ALA A 83 -6.47 -13.87 -1.82
CA ALA A 83 -6.07 -13.01 -0.70
C ALA A 83 -4.54 -12.97 -0.55
N GLU A 84 -3.88 -14.12 -0.72
CA GLU A 84 -2.43 -14.24 -0.78
C GLU A 84 -1.85 -13.51 -1.99
N ALA A 85 -2.46 -13.64 -3.17
CA ALA A 85 -2.03 -12.93 -4.37
C ALA A 85 -2.07 -11.40 -4.17
N PHE A 86 -3.14 -10.86 -3.56
CA PHE A 86 -3.20 -9.44 -3.21
C PHE A 86 -2.11 -9.02 -2.21
N LEU A 87 -1.78 -9.88 -1.23
CA LEU A 87 -0.70 -9.62 -0.29
C LEU A 87 0.66 -9.59 -0.99
N LEU A 88 0.96 -10.57 -1.84
CA LEU A 88 2.19 -10.63 -2.62
C LEU A 88 2.31 -9.41 -3.55
N LEU A 89 1.23 -9.04 -4.24
CA LEU A 89 1.17 -7.86 -5.08
C LEU A 89 1.44 -6.58 -4.27
N LEU A 90 0.88 -6.47 -3.07
CA LEU A 90 1.06 -5.31 -2.20
C LEU A 90 2.51 -5.21 -1.68
N VAL A 91 3.11 -6.34 -1.32
CA VAL A 91 4.52 -6.42 -0.92
C VAL A 91 5.43 -6.06 -2.09
N MET A 92 5.17 -6.58 -3.29
CA MET A 92 5.91 -6.20 -4.49
C MET A 92 5.78 -4.71 -4.80
N ALA A 93 4.59 -4.13 -4.69
CA ALA A 93 4.37 -2.70 -4.85
C ALA A 93 5.13 -1.87 -3.80
N LEU A 94 5.22 -2.36 -2.55
CA LEU A 94 6.04 -1.73 -1.52
C LEU A 94 7.53 -1.75 -1.88
N PHE A 95 8.06 -2.89 -2.35
CA PHE A 95 9.45 -2.96 -2.81
C PHE A 95 9.72 -2.02 -3.99
N LEU A 96 8.79 -1.90 -4.94
CA LEU A 96 8.87 -0.94 -6.03
C LEU A 96 8.88 0.50 -5.52
N LEU A 97 8.06 0.82 -4.51
CA LEU A 97 8.07 2.13 -3.85
C LEU A 97 9.40 2.42 -3.13
N LEU A 98 9.97 1.43 -2.45
CA LEU A 98 11.28 1.57 -1.81
C LEU A 98 12.40 1.74 -2.85
N GLY A 99 12.34 1.02 -3.97
CA GLY A 99 13.25 1.18 -5.09
C GLY A 99 13.14 2.56 -5.75
N SER A 100 11.92 3.06 -5.97
CA SER A 100 11.69 4.40 -6.53
C SER A 100 12.20 5.48 -5.58
N PHE A 101 11.98 5.33 -4.27
CA PHE A 101 12.54 6.20 -3.24
C PHE A 101 14.07 6.18 -3.27
N ALA A 102 14.69 5.00 -3.32
CA ALA A 102 16.15 4.88 -3.38
C ALA A 102 16.72 5.60 -4.61
N VAL A 103 16.12 5.41 -5.79
CA VAL A 103 16.52 6.11 -7.02
C VAL A 103 16.31 7.62 -6.93
N HIS A 104 15.26 8.06 -6.22
CA HIS A 104 14.95 9.48 -6.03
C HIS A 104 15.92 10.19 -5.07
N VAL A 105 16.45 9.47 -4.08
CA VAL A 105 17.33 10.01 -3.03
C VAL A 105 18.81 9.71 -3.29
N ALA A 106 19.12 8.70 -4.11
CA ALA A 106 20.48 8.32 -4.43
C ALA A 106 21.26 9.48 -5.08
N PRO A 107 22.57 9.59 -4.77
CA PRO A 107 23.44 10.65 -5.26
C PRO A 107 23.65 10.60 -6.78
#